data_AF-A0A2D8LHQ9-F1
#
_entry.id   AF-A0A2D8LHQ9-F1
#
_cell.length_a   1.000
_cell.length_b   1.000
_cell.length_c   1.000
_cell.angle_alpha   90.00
_cell.angle_beta   90.00
_cell.angle_gamma   90.00
#
_symmetry.space_group_name_H-M   'P 1'
#
loop_
_entity.id
_entity.type
_entity.pdbx_description
1 polymer ?
#
loop_
_entity_poly.entity_id
_entity_poly.type
_entity_poly.pdbx_seq_one_letter_code
_entity_poly.pdbx_strand_id
1 'polypeptide(L)'
;MNTQVTIMKRLGLLITLFCFTQLGISQTYIGSNTNNTVPKAQDIEDEIVIDNEKVTPEFLSALGIGTTPNPRNATIEGNQVFLNQIGDYNEAQVRTRTKASEINIEQRGNSNFSSLNYTANTAIADILQNGNNNQLKDFVNKPGEDISIDLIQEGNSLNFERNGANNLTRSIQFRQTESTPNLIIRSFF
;
A
#
# COMPACT_ATOMS: atom_id res chain seq x y z
N MET A 1 -42.46 50.31 22.38
CA MET A 1 -41.07 49.88 22.13
C MET A 1 -40.89 48.36 22.27
N ASN A 2 -41.83 47.53 21.79
CA ASN A 2 -41.78 46.05 21.96
C ASN A 2 -42.24 45.26 20.71
N THR A 3 -42.56 45.90 19.59
CA THR A 3 -43.09 45.23 18.39
C THR A 3 -41.99 44.93 17.36
N GLN A 4 -40.95 45.78 17.29
CA GLN A 4 -39.82 45.62 16.35
C GLN A 4 -38.87 44.47 16.74
N VAL A 5 -38.71 44.19 18.04
CA VAL A 5 -37.82 43.13 18.54
C VAL A 5 -38.38 41.73 18.26
N THR A 6 -39.71 41.58 18.26
CA THR A 6 -40.38 40.29 18.00
C THR A 6 -40.32 39.90 16.53
N ILE A 7 -40.32 40.86 15.61
CA ILE A 7 -40.20 40.63 14.16
C ILE A 7 -38.76 40.21 13.81
N MET A 8 -37.74 40.85 14.40
CA MET A 8 -36.33 40.46 14.18
C MET A 8 -36.00 39.06 14.71
N LYS A 9 -36.61 38.63 15.82
CA LYS A 9 -36.42 37.25 16.35
C LYS A 9 -37.13 36.19 15.50
N ARG A 10 -38.30 36.51 14.90
CA ARG A 10 -39.01 35.60 14.00
C ARG A 10 -38.35 35.51 12.61
N LEU A 11 -37.71 36.59 12.16
CA LEU A 11 -36.93 36.61 10.92
C LEU A 11 -35.60 35.85 11.06
N GLY A 12 -34.94 35.96 12.22
CA GLY A 12 -33.71 35.20 12.51
C GLY A 12 -33.92 33.69 12.64
N LEU A 13 -35.09 33.26 13.16
CA LEU A 13 -35.45 31.84 13.30
C LEU A 13 -35.84 31.19 11.96
N LEU A 14 -36.39 31.97 11.01
CA LEU A 14 -36.73 31.47 9.67
C LEU A 14 -35.50 31.30 8.78
N ILE A 15 -34.44 32.08 9.02
CA ILE A 15 -33.18 32.00 8.25
C ILE A 15 -32.27 30.88 8.76
N THR A 16 -32.34 30.52 10.05
CA THR A 16 -31.56 29.39 10.60
C THR A 16 -32.13 28.01 10.26
N LEU A 17 -33.39 27.92 9.86
CA LEU A 17 -34.01 26.65 9.44
C LEU A 17 -33.72 26.27 7.98
N PHE A 18 -33.17 27.19 7.18
CA PHE A 18 -32.86 26.98 5.76
C PHE A 18 -31.40 26.59 5.47
N CYS A 19 -30.53 26.52 6.48
CA CYS A 19 -29.10 26.23 6.30
C CYS A 19 -28.70 24.75 6.52
N PHE A 20 -29.64 23.83 6.74
CA PHE A 20 -29.33 22.42 7.04
C PHE A 20 -29.94 21.39 6.08
N THR A 21 -30.44 21.78 4.91
CA THR A 21 -30.81 20.79 3.89
C THR A 21 -29.64 20.57 2.93
N GLN A 22 -28.69 19.71 3.33
CA GLN A 22 -27.84 19.04 2.36
C GLN A 22 -28.75 18.13 1.53
N LEU A 23 -29.11 18.60 0.33
CA LEU A 23 -29.72 17.76 -0.70
C LEU A 23 -28.67 16.74 -1.12
N GLY A 24 -28.67 15.59 -0.47
CA GLY A 24 -27.93 14.42 -0.94
C GLY A 24 -28.59 13.93 -2.22
N ILE A 25 -28.06 14.33 -3.37
CA ILE A 25 -28.35 13.65 -4.63
C ILE A 25 -27.60 12.33 -4.58
N SER A 26 -28.20 11.32 -3.95
CA SER A 26 -27.75 9.95 -4.12
C SER A 26 -28.21 9.47 -5.48
N GLN A 27 -27.26 9.29 -6.39
CA GLN A 27 -27.53 8.62 -7.66
C GLN A 27 -27.25 7.13 -7.44
N THR A 28 -28.29 6.31 -7.34
CA THR A 28 -28.13 4.87 -7.54
C THR A 28 -28.01 4.66 -9.04
N TYR A 29 -26.81 4.33 -9.51
CA TYR A 29 -26.59 3.84 -10.86
C TYR A 29 -27.37 2.52 -11.02
N ILE A 30 -28.50 2.57 -11.73
CA ILE A 30 -29.14 1.36 -12.27
C ILE A 30 -28.51 1.14 -13.65
N GLY A 31 -27.34 0.51 -13.66
CA GLY A 31 -26.82 -0.12 -14.86
C GLY A 31 -27.69 -1.32 -15.17
N SER A 32 -28.43 -1.25 -16.27
CA SER A 32 -29.13 -2.39 -16.86
C SER A 32 -28.10 -3.50 -17.14
N ASN A 33 -28.08 -4.49 -16.25
CA ASN A 33 -27.30 -5.70 -16.39
C ASN A 33 -27.91 -6.58 -17.48
N THR A 34 -27.28 -6.60 -18.65
CA THR A 34 -27.18 -7.85 -19.41
C THR A 34 -25.73 -8.04 -19.83
N ASN A 35 -25.04 -8.84 -19.01
CA ASN A 35 -23.86 -9.67 -19.28
C ASN A 35 -22.64 -9.27 -18.44
N ASN A 36 -22.39 -10.11 -17.42
CA ASN A 36 -21.20 -10.17 -16.58
C ASN A 36 -19.91 -9.82 -17.35
N THR A 37 -19.42 -8.60 -17.16
CA THR A 37 -18.04 -8.25 -17.43
C THR A 37 -17.59 -7.34 -16.30
N VAL A 38 -16.53 -7.78 -15.61
CA VAL A 38 -15.82 -7.04 -14.55
C VAL A 38 -15.61 -5.59 -15.01
N PRO A 39 -15.87 -4.58 -14.15
CA PRO A 39 -15.69 -3.18 -14.54
C PRO A 39 -14.23 -2.97 -14.98
N LYS A 40 -14.05 -2.59 -16.25
CA LYS A 40 -12.76 -2.13 -16.78
C LYS A 40 -12.42 -0.80 -16.11
N ALA A 41 -11.16 -0.70 -15.67
CA ALA A 41 -10.56 0.53 -15.17
C ALA A 41 -10.82 1.66 -16.17
N GLN A 42 -11.40 2.75 -15.67
CA GLN A 42 -11.63 3.97 -16.42
C GLN A 42 -10.40 4.86 -16.21
N ASP A 43 -9.64 5.01 -17.30
CA ASP A 43 -8.62 6.04 -17.57
C ASP A 43 -7.51 6.26 -16.51
N ILE A 44 -6.57 5.31 -16.44
CA ILE A 44 -5.18 5.58 -16.01
C ILE A 44 -4.35 5.56 -17.30
N GLU A 45 -3.81 6.69 -17.72
CA GLU A 45 -3.16 6.81 -19.04
C GLU A 45 -1.88 5.96 -19.20
N ASP A 46 -1.32 5.34 -18.15
CA ASP A 46 -0.04 4.59 -18.24
C ASP A 46 0.05 3.29 -17.38
N GLU A 47 -1.06 2.61 -17.05
CA GLU A 47 -0.96 1.30 -16.35
C GLU A 47 -0.54 0.19 -17.33
N ILE A 48 0.72 -0.25 -17.26
CA ILE A 48 1.20 -1.44 -17.99
C ILE A 48 0.84 -2.69 -17.18
N VAL A 49 -0.22 -3.37 -17.61
CA VAL A 49 -0.62 -4.67 -17.05
C VAL A 49 -0.03 -5.80 -17.90
N ILE A 50 0.79 -6.64 -17.28
CA ILE A 50 1.38 -7.82 -17.92
C ILE A 50 0.66 -9.06 -17.39
N ASP A 51 -0.45 -9.40 -18.04
CA ASP A 51 -1.23 -10.60 -17.76
C ASP A 51 -0.92 -11.68 -18.82
N ASN A 52 -0.71 -12.92 -18.38
CA ASN A 52 -0.56 -14.13 -19.22
C ASN A 52 0.74 -14.30 -20.03
N GLU A 53 1.72 -13.39 -19.92
CA GLU A 53 3.10 -13.66 -20.34
C GLU A 53 3.86 -14.32 -19.19
N LYS A 54 4.74 -15.30 -19.47
CA LYS A 54 5.58 -15.90 -18.42
C LYS A 54 6.54 -14.83 -17.92
N VAL A 55 6.21 -14.18 -16.81
CA VAL A 55 7.17 -13.35 -16.06
C VAL A 55 8.34 -14.25 -15.68
N THR A 56 9.51 -13.99 -16.23
CA THR A 56 10.74 -14.74 -15.94
C THR A 56 11.65 -13.96 -14.99
N PRO A 57 12.63 -14.61 -14.34
CA PRO A 57 13.66 -13.90 -13.58
C PRO A 57 14.39 -12.85 -14.42
N GLU A 58 14.66 -13.13 -15.69
CA GLU A 58 15.36 -12.20 -16.60
C GLU A 58 14.53 -10.94 -16.86
N PHE A 59 13.21 -11.10 -17.04
CA PHE A 59 12.30 -9.97 -17.18
C PHE A 59 12.29 -9.08 -15.93
N LEU A 60 12.17 -9.68 -14.74
CA LEU A 60 12.23 -8.93 -13.48
C LEU A 60 13.58 -8.25 -13.28
N SER A 61 14.67 -8.94 -13.63
CA SER A 61 16.01 -8.36 -13.59
C SER A 61 16.17 -7.17 -14.54
N ALA A 62 15.52 -7.19 -15.70
CA ALA A 62 15.50 -6.06 -16.63
C ALA A 62 14.78 -4.83 -16.07
N LEU A 63 13.83 -5.04 -15.15
CA LEU A 63 13.18 -3.98 -14.36
C LEU A 63 13.98 -3.58 -13.10
N GLY A 64 15.17 -4.15 -12.90
CA GLY A 64 15.99 -3.92 -11.71
C GLY A 64 15.48 -4.63 -10.45
N ILE A 65 14.62 -5.64 -10.61
CA ILE A 65 14.06 -6.44 -9.52
C ILE A 65 14.87 -7.74 -9.42
N GLY A 66 15.63 -7.87 -8.34
CA GLY A 66 16.31 -9.11 -7.98
C GLY A 66 15.35 -10.11 -7.31
N THR A 67 15.48 -11.39 -7.63
CA THR A 67 14.62 -12.46 -7.07
C THR A 67 15.39 -13.57 -6.36
N THR A 68 16.69 -13.36 -6.16
CA THR A 68 17.56 -14.33 -5.48
C THR A 68 17.10 -14.54 -4.03
N PRO A 69 17.01 -15.79 -3.55
CA PRO A 69 16.69 -16.08 -2.15
C PRO A 69 17.64 -15.36 -1.20
N ASN A 70 17.12 -14.75 -0.14
CA ASN A 70 17.95 -14.10 0.86
C ASN A 70 18.60 -15.16 1.78
N PRO A 71 19.94 -15.25 1.84
CA PRO A 71 20.61 -16.28 2.62
C PRO A 71 20.34 -16.18 4.13
N ARG A 72 19.95 -15.00 4.64
CA ARG A 72 19.63 -14.81 6.06
C ARG A 72 18.44 -15.64 6.51
N ASN A 73 17.51 -15.99 5.62
CA ASN A 73 16.39 -16.87 5.95
C ASN A 73 16.85 -18.21 6.56
N ALA A 74 18.03 -18.72 6.17
CA ALA A 74 18.57 -19.98 6.68
C ALA A 74 19.21 -19.88 8.08
N THR A 75 19.51 -18.67 8.55
CA THR A 75 20.30 -18.45 9.77
C THR A 75 19.58 -17.62 10.83
N ILE A 76 18.46 -16.98 10.51
CA ILE A 76 17.72 -16.20 11.51
C ILE A 76 17.03 -17.09 12.53
N GLU A 77 17.02 -16.60 13.77
CA GLU A 77 16.36 -17.24 14.90
C GLU A 77 15.51 -16.21 15.65
N GLY A 78 14.32 -16.65 16.11
CA GLY A 78 13.38 -15.76 16.79
C GLY A 78 12.76 -14.71 15.88
N ASN A 79 11.89 -13.87 16.45
CA ASN A 79 11.20 -12.80 15.74
C ASN A 79 11.64 -11.45 16.31
N GLN A 80 12.17 -10.57 15.47
CA GLN A 80 12.64 -9.24 15.83
C GLN A 80 12.17 -8.18 14.83
N VAL A 81 11.89 -6.98 15.36
CA VAL A 81 11.51 -5.79 14.58
C VAL A 81 12.35 -4.62 15.06
N PHE A 82 13.06 -3.97 14.13
CA PHE A 82 13.78 -2.72 14.34
C PHE A 82 13.13 -1.64 13.51
N LEU A 83 12.78 -0.53 14.16
CA LEU A 83 12.10 0.59 13.54
C LEU A 83 12.84 1.88 13.85
N ASN A 84 13.24 2.61 12.81
CA ASN A 84 13.75 3.97 12.92
C ASN A 84 12.86 4.91 12.12
N GLN A 85 12.34 5.97 12.75
CA GLN A 85 11.45 6.94 12.11
C GLN A 85 11.96 8.36 12.39
N ILE A 86 12.26 9.09 11.32
CA ILE A 86 12.74 10.47 11.37
C ILE A 86 11.80 11.32 10.53
N GLY A 87 11.11 12.27 11.15
CA GLY A 87 10.09 13.13 10.55
C GLY A 87 8.70 12.88 11.11
N ASP A 88 7.69 13.52 10.53
CA ASP A 88 6.34 13.57 11.07
C ASP A 88 5.41 12.56 10.38
N TYR A 89 4.48 11.98 11.14
CA TYR A 89 3.40 11.13 10.62
C TYR A 89 3.84 9.87 9.85
N ASN A 90 5.06 9.39 10.07
CA ASN A 90 5.47 8.08 9.59
C ASN A 90 4.72 6.97 10.33
N GLU A 91 4.25 5.95 9.62
CA GLU A 91 3.53 4.83 10.17
C GLU A 91 4.13 3.49 9.70
N ALA A 92 4.27 2.56 10.63
CA ALA A 92 4.69 1.19 10.37
C ALA A 92 3.72 0.21 11.06
N GLN A 93 3.14 -0.69 10.28
CA GLN A 93 2.32 -1.81 10.76
C GLN A 93 3.02 -3.11 10.43
N VAL A 94 3.37 -3.89 11.44
CA VAL A 94 4.03 -5.19 11.25
C VAL A 94 3.23 -6.27 11.96
N ARG A 95 2.70 -7.23 11.19
CA ARG A 95 2.03 -8.44 11.70
C ARG A 95 2.75 -9.64 11.14
N THR A 96 3.31 -10.49 12.00
CA THR A 96 4.02 -11.69 11.57
C THR A 96 3.53 -12.94 12.31
N ARG A 97 3.37 -14.02 11.55
CA ARG A 97 3.14 -15.39 12.01
C ARG A 97 4.17 -16.28 11.34
N THR A 98 5.39 -16.23 11.86
CA THR A 98 6.59 -16.91 11.36
C THR A 98 7.27 -17.73 12.46
N LYS A 99 8.11 -18.70 12.07
CA LYS A 99 9.02 -19.35 13.02
C LYS A 99 10.16 -18.42 13.43
N ALA A 100 10.70 -17.69 12.46
CA ALA A 100 11.68 -16.64 12.68
C ALA A 100 11.44 -15.46 11.73
N SER A 101 11.74 -14.25 12.17
CA SER A 101 11.68 -13.07 11.31
C SER A 101 12.66 -12.00 11.78
N GLU A 102 13.25 -11.31 10.83
CA GLU A 102 14.01 -10.09 11.08
C GLU A 102 13.48 -9.00 10.17
N ILE A 103 12.92 -7.97 10.77
CA ILE A 103 12.26 -6.88 10.06
C ILE A 103 12.92 -5.58 10.48
N ASN A 104 13.57 -4.92 9.52
CA ASN A 104 14.18 -3.60 9.65
C ASN A 104 13.36 -2.64 8.78
N ILE A 105 12.80 -1.59 9.37
CA ILE A 105 12.12 -0.52 8.63
C ILE A 105 12.75 0.80 9.06
N GLU A 106 13.33 1.53 8.12
CA GLU A 106 13.83 2.88 8.32
C GLU A 106 13.06 3.87 7.43
N GLN A 107 12.44 4.87 8.07
CA GLN A 107 11.63 5.91 7.41
C GLN A 107 12.23 7.28 7.72
N ARG A 108 12.65 8.00 6.68
CA ARG A 108 13.25 9.34 6.77
C ARG A 108 12.44 10.30 5.90
N GLY A 109 11.79 11.27 6.51
CA GLY A 109 10.86 12.22 5.90
C GLY A 109 9.48 12.13 6.54
N ASN A 110 8.46 12.67 5.89
CA ASN A 110 7.12 12.80 6.46
C ASN A 110 6.11 11.89 5.77
N SER A 111 5.14 11.40 6.54
CA SER A 111 3.97 10.66 6.04
C SER A 111 4.32 9.38 5.27
N ASN A 112 5.45 8.73 5.56
CA ASN A 112 5.75 7.43 4.97
C ASN A 112 4.95 6.33 5.66
N PHE A 113 4.48 5.36 4.88
CA PHE A 113 3.67 4.24 5.36
C PHE A 113 4.30 2.92 4.96
N SER A 114 4.46 2.01 5.92
CA SER A 114 4.89 0.63 5.71
C SER A 114 3.91 -0.32 6.39
N SER A 115 3.37 -1.29 5.64
CA SER A 115 2.48 -2.32 6.17
C SER A 115 2.94 -3.70 5.74
N LEU A 116 3.41 -4.50 6.69
CA LEU A 116 3.87 -5.87 6.50
C LEU A 116 2.91 -6.82 7.21
N ASN A 117 2.39 -7.80 6.48
CA ASN A 117 1.54 -8.85 7.03
C ASN A 117 1.98 -10.20 6.48
N TYR A 118 2.69 -10.95 7.31
CA TYR A 118 3.36 -12.19 6.94
C TYR A 118 2.81 -13.38 7.72
N THR A 119 2.47 -14.42 6.98
CA THR A 119 2.38 -15.79 7.48
C THR A 119 3.33 -16.63 6.64
N ALA A 120 4.47 -17.03 7.19
CA ALA A 120 5.56 -17.68 6.45
C ALA A 120 6.37 -18.63 7.34
N ASN A 121 7.32 -19.39 6.77
CA ASN A 121 8.27 -20.16 7.58
C ASN A 121 9.27 -19.19 8.23
N THR A 122 9.98 -18.42 7.40
CA THR A 122 10.82 -17.30 7.84
C THR A 122 10.56 -16.05 7.01
N ALA A 123 10.77 -14.86 7.61
CA ALA A 123 10.61 -13.59 6.90
C ALA A 123 11.76 -12.62 7.17
N ILE A 124 12.40 -12.14 6.11
CA ILE A 124 13.38 -11.06 6.16
C ILE A 124 12.80 -9.84 5.47
N ALA A 125 12.78 -8.70 6.14
CA ALA A 125 12.39 -7.44 5.50
C ALA A 125 13.41 -6.37 5.86
N ASP A 126 14.03 -5.77 4.84
CA ASP A 126 14.85 -4.58 4.97
C ASP A 126 14.22 -3.50 4.11
N ILE A 127 13.66 -2.48 4.75
CA ILE A 127 12.93 -1.42 4.06
C ILE A 127 13.52 -0.08 4.46
N LEU A 128 13.95 0.69 3.47
CA LEU A 128 14.38 2.07 3.64
C LEU A 128 13.51 2.98 2.78
N GLN A 129 12.77 3.89 3.41
CA GLN A 129 11.98 4.92 2.74
C GLN A 129 12.60 6.28 3.04
N ASN A 130 13.24 6.91 2.04
CA ASN A 130 13.85 8.22 2.15
C ASN A 130 13.12 9.24 1.25
N GLY A 131 12.38 10.15 1.87
CA GLY A 131 11.50 11.14 1.25
C GLY A 131 10.13 11.16 1.90
N ASN A 132 9.13 11.75 1.24
CA ASN A 132 7.80 11.96 1.82
C ASN A 132 6.71 11.18 1.09
N ASN A 133 5.68 10.75 1.83
CA ASN A 133 4.49 10.08 1.29
C ASN A 133 4.80 8.77 0.56
N ASN A 134 5.91 8.09 0.87
CA ASN A 134 6.20 6.78 0.29
C ASN A 134 5.34 5.71 0.95
N GLN A 135 4.88 4.74 0.15
CA GLN A 135 3.98 3.69 0.58
C GLN A 135 4.56 2.31 0.23
N LEU A 136 4.52 1.43 1.24
CA LEU A 136 4.80 0.01 1.12
C LEU A 136 3.63 -0.77 1.71
N LYS A 137 3.09 -1.70 0.92
CA LYS A 137 2.18 -2.74 1.39
C LYS A 137 2.71 -4.10 0.96
N ASP A 138 2.93 -4.98 1.92
CA ASP A 138 3.42 -6.31 1.65
C ASP A 138 2.65 -7.35 2.44
N PHE A 139 1.83 -8.10 1.73
CA PHE A 139 0.98 -9.15 2.26
C PHE A 139 1.42 -10.49 1.70
N VAL A 140 1.86 -11.41 2.57
CA VAL A 140 2.23 -12.77 2.16
C VAL A 140 1.63 -13.79 3.11
N ASN A 141 0.92 -14.77 2.54
CA ASN A 141 0.36 -15.91 3.27
C ASN A 141 0.84 -17.23 2.66
N LYS A 142 2.04 -17.66 3.07
CA LYS A 142 2.74 -18.87 2.63
C LYS A 142 3.47 -19.55 3.81
N PRO A 143 2.75 -20.21 4.75
CA PRO A 143 3.30 -20.72 6.02
C PRO A 143 4.53 -21.64 5.94
N GLY A 144 4.82 -22.23 4.77
CA GLY A 144 5.95 -23.13 4.53
C GLY A 144 7.12 -22.51 3.77
N GLU A 145 6.99 -21.26 3.30
CA GLU A 145 8.00 -20.62 2.46
C GLU A 145 8.88 -19.66 3.25
N ASP A 146 10.13 -19.57 2.83
CA ASP A 146 11.04 -18.51 3.25
C ASP A 146 10.89 -17.33 2.30
N ILE A 147 10.55 -16.17 2.87
CA ILE A 147 10.28 -14.95 2.13
C ILE A 147 11.26 -13.85 2.50
N SER A 148 11.50 -12.95 1.55
CA SER A 148 12.24 -11.73 1.82
C SER A 148 11.78 -10.55 0.98
N ILE A 149 12.00 -9.35 1.50
CA ILE A 149 11.96 -8.09 0.76
C ILE A 149 13.15 -7.21 1.17
N ASP A 150 13.89 -6.71 0.20
CA ASP A 150 14.88 -5.64 0.35
C ASP A 150 14.44 -4.50 -0.56
N LEU A 151 13.84 -3.47 0.04
CA LEU A 151 13.25 -2.35 -0.66
C LEU A 151 13.90 -1.05 -0.23
N ILE A 152 14.38 -0.29 -1.21
CA ILE A 152 14.86 1.07 -0.99
C ILE A 152 14.07 2.04 -1.87
N GLN A 153 13.33 2.96 -1.25
CA GLN A 153 12.59 4.02 -1.92
C GLN A 153 13.30 5.35 -1.68
N GLU A 154 13.76 6.01 -2.76
CA GLU A 154 14.46 7.30 -2.72
C GLU A 154 13.68 8.33 -3.53
N GLY A 155 12.94 9.21 -2.86
CA GLY A 155 12.04 10.17 -3.51
C GLY A 155 10.72 10.33 -2.79
N ASN A 156 9.76 11.00 -3.42
CA ASN A 156 8.45 11.25 -2.84
C ASN A 156 7.34 10.49 -3.57
N SER A 157 6.26 10.17 -2.84
CA SER A 157 5.04 9.57 -3.40
C SER A 157 5.26 8.25 -4.14
N LEU A 158 6.28 7.49 -3.76
CA LEU A 158 6.59 6.19 -4.34
C LEU A 158 5.70 5.12 -3.74
N ASN A 159 5.19 4.20 -4.56
CA ASN A 159 4.36 3.09 -4.10
C ASN A 159 4.92 1.74 -4.56
N PHE A 160 5.07 0.83 -3.59
CA PHE A 160 5.29 -0.59 -3.84
C PHE A 160 4.24 -1.42 -3.10
N GLU A 161 3.63 -2.35 -3.82
CA GLU A 161 2.68 -3.30 -3.26
C GLU A 161 3.03 -4.73 -3.68
N ARG A 162 3.17 -5.64 -2.72
CA ARG A 162 3.24 -7.08 -2.96
C ARG A 162 2.05 -7.78 -2.31
N ASN A 163 1.33 -8.55 -3.12
CA ASN A 163 0.25 -9.43 -2.69
C ASN A 163 0.58 -10.87 -3.07
N GLY A 164 0.92 -11.68 -2.07
CA GLY A 164 1.32 -13.06 -2.23
C GLY A 164 2.79 -13.21 -2.61
N ALA A 165 3.20 -14.47 -2.72
CA ALA A 165 4.56 -14.87 -3.10
C ALA A 165 4.49 -16.23 -3.81
N ASN A 166 5.40 -16.47 -4.76
CA ASN A 166 5.61 -17.76 -5.40
C ASN A 166 7.13 -18.02 -5.55
N ASN A 167 7.53 -19.08 -6.26
CA ASN A 167 8.94 -19.43 -6.45
C ASN A 167 9.78 -18.32 -7.08
N LEU A 168 9.17 -17.39 -7.83
CA LEU A 168 9.82 -16.26 -8.45
C LEU A 168 9.86 -15.01 -7.55
N THR A 169 8.83 -14.78 -6.73
CA THR A 169 8.63 -13.50 -6.02
C THR A 169 8.70 -13.61 -4.50
N ARG A 170 8.99 -14.80 -3.95
CA ARG A 170 9.16 -15.00 -2.51
C ARG A 170 10.31 -14.19 -1.93
N SER A 171 11.35 -13.92 -2.72
CA SER A 171 12.43 -13.00 -2.39
C SER A 171 12.47 -11.90 -3.44
N ILE A 172 12.46 -10.65 -3.00
CA ILE A 172 12.53 -9.49 -3.88
C ILE A 172 13.57 -8.51 -3.35
N GLN A 173 14.41 -8.01 -4.24
CA GLN A 173 15.28 -6.87 -4.00
C GLN A 173 14.99 -5.81 -5.06
N PHE A 174 14.68 -4.59 -4.64
CA PHE A 174 14.29 -3.52 -5.56
C PHE A 174 14.64 -2.14 -5.00
N ARG A 175 15.13 -1.26 -5.88
CA ARG A 175 15.34 0.16 -5.57
C ARG A 175 14.39 1.00 -6.43
N GLN A 176 13.50 1.73 -5.78
CA GLN A 176 12.56 2.65 -6.39
C GLN A 176 13.06 4.08 -6.25
N THR A 177 12.95 4.87 -7.31
CA THR A 177 13.19 6.32 -7.35
C THR A 177 12.00 7.03 -8.00
N GLU A 178 12.00 8.36 -8.04
CA GLU A 178 10.95 9.12 -8.75
C GLU A 178 10.89 8.83 -10.26
N SER A 179 11.94 8.24 -10.84
CA SER A 179 11.97 7.82 -12.24
C SER A 179 11.53 6.37 -12.46
N THR A 180 11.33 5.60 -11.39
CA THR A 180 10.80 4.23 -11.50
C THR A 180 9.29 4.24 -11.32
N PRO A 181 8.55 3.42 -12.07
CA PRO A 181 7.10 3.34 -11.92
C PRO A 181 6.70 2.85 -10.53
N ASN A 182 5.45 3.11 -10.17
CA ASN A 182 4.81 2.41 -9.06
C ASN A 182 4.66 0.94 -9.42
N LEU A 183 5.01 0.05 -8.48
CA LEU A 183 5.12 -1.37 -8.75
C LEU A 183 4.13 -2.15 -7.88
N ILE A 184 3.29 -2.94 -8.53
CA ILE A 184 2.34 -3.84 -7.86
C ILE A 184 2.64 -5.26 -8.34
N ILE A 185 3.04 -6.13 -7.41
CA ILE A 185 3.31 -7.54 -7.67
C ILE A 185 2.18 -8.36 -7.07
N ARG A 186 1.44 -9.06 -7.93
CA ARG A 186 0.39 -9.99 -7.51
C ARG A 186 0.82 -11.40 -7.87
N SER A 187 1.12 -12.21 -6.86
CA SER A 187 1.60 -13.57 -7.03
C SER A 187 0.57 -14.55 -6.49
N PHE A 188 -0.15 -15.19 -7.40
CA PHE A 188 -1.21 -16.15 -7.09
C PHE A 188 -0.84 -17.53 -7.61
N PHE A 189 -0.36 -18.44 -6.76
CA PHE A 189 -0.23 -19.86 -7.10
C PHE A 189 -0.27 -20.68 -5.82
#